data_AF-A0A1B7HMC8-F1
#
_entry.id   AF-A0A1B7HMC8-F1
#
_cell.length_a   1.000
_cell.length_b   1.000
_cell.length_c   1.000
_cell.angle_alpha   90.00
_cell.angle_beta   90.00
_cell.angle_gamma   90.00
#
_symmetry.space_group_name_H-M   'P 1'
#
loop_
_entity.id
_entity.type
_entity.pdbx_description
1 polymer ?
#
loop_
_entity_poly.entity_id
_entity_poly.type
_entity_poly.pdbx_seq_one_letter_code
_entity_poly.pdbx_strand_id
1 'polypeptide(L)' 'MKNVHEIIGKAVDDLLNGENSQFFSRELLLEHLVQEFMRVASTDISQEEGQNYEYAMRIVASPVHLNIKSPS' A
#
# COMPACT_ATOMS: atom_id res chain seq x y z
N MET A 1 -16.03 6.12 -1.10
CA MET A 1 -15.30 4.86 -0.89
C MET A 1 -13.92 5.02 -1.51
N LYS A 2 -12.86 4.62 -0.81
CA LYS A 2 -11.50 4.63 -1.36
C LYS A 2 -11.28 3.37 -2.19
N ASN A 3 -10.73 3.51 -3.39
CA ASN A 3 -10.25 2.38 -4.18
C ASN A 3 -8.79 2.05 -3.83
N VAL A 4 -8.28 0.94 -4.37
CA VAL A 4 -6.95 0.40 -4.09
C VAL A 4 -5.83 1.40 -4.39
N HIS A 5 -5.92 2.13 -5.50
CA HIS A 5 -4.90 3.11 -5.88
C HIS A 5 -4.91 4.33 -4.97
N GLU A 6 -6.09 4.75 -4.50
CA GLU A 6 -6.22 5.85 -3.54
C GLU A 6 -5.65 5.48 -2.17
N ILE A 7 -5.80 4.22 -1.74
CA ILE A 7 -5.17 3.70 -0.50
C ILE A 7 -3.65 3.76 -0.60
N ILE A 8 -3.08 3.23 -1.69
CA ILE A 8 -1.63 3.26 -1.91
C ILE A 8 -1.13 4.70 -2.03
N GLY A 9 -1.80 5.53 -2.83
CA GLY A 9 -1.43 6.93 -3.03
C GLY A 9 -1.43 7.73 -1.74
N LYS A 10 -2.43 7.53 -0.88
CA LYS A 10 -2.49 8.19 0.44
C LYS A 10 -1.36 7.72 1.36
N ALA A 11 -1.07 6.41 1.40
CA ALA A 11 0.03 5.86 2.19
C ALA A 11 1.40 6.39 1.74
N VAL A 12 1.61 6.55 0.43
CA VAL A 12 2.82 7.18 -0.11
C VAL A 12 2.89 8.65 0.29
N ASP A 13 1.79 9.39 0.14
CA ASP A 13 1.68 10.79 0.54
C ASP A 13 1.99 10.99 2.05
N ASP A 14 1.46 10.13 2.92
CA ASP A 14 1.74 10.17 4.37
C ASP A 14 3.22 9.93 4.69
N LEU A 15 3.85 8.96 4.03
CA LEU A 15 5.25 8.66 4.25
C LEU A 15 6.19 9.75 3.71
N LEU A 16 5.84 10.37 2.58
CA LEU A 16 6.64 11.44 1.97
C LEU A 16 6.48 12.78 2.70
N ASN A 17 5.35 13.03 3.35
CA ASN A 17 5.15 14.23 4.16
C ASN A 17 5.53 14.04 5.65
N GLY A 18 5.82 12.81 6.07
CA GLY A 18 6.24 12.47 7.42
C GLY A 18 7.73 12.70 7.69
N GLU A 19 8.13 12.52 8.95
CA GLU A 19 9.52 12.68 9.42
C GLU A 19 10.51 11.72 8.72
N ASN A 20 10.01 10.61 8.16
CA ASN A 20 10.80 9.56 7.51
C ASN A 20 10.87 9.68 5.98
N SER A 21 10.52 10.82 5.40
CA SER A 21 10.48 11.03 3.94
C SER A 21 11.80 10.67 3.23
N GLN A 22 12.93 10.84 3.92
CA GLN A 22 14.27 10.52 3.41
C GLN A 22 14.54 9.01 3.29
N PHE A 23 13.74 8.16 3.95
CA PHE A 23 13.90 6.71 4.04
C PHE A 23 12.76 5.95 3.38
N PHE A 24 12.02 6.59 2.47
CA PHE A 24 10.91 5.94 1.78
C PHE A 24 11.38 4.65 1.11
N SER A 25 10.77 3.54 1.50
CA SER A 25 11.04 2.22 0.96
C SER A 25 9.73 1.45 0.77
N ARG A 26 9.78 0.43 -0.08
CA ARG A 26 8.67 -0.49 -0.30
C ARG A 26 8.27 -1.23 0.99
N GLU A 27 9.24 -1.58 1.80
CA GLU A 27 9.01 -2.24 3.10
C GLU A 27 8.29 -1.30 4.05
N LEU A 28 8.74 -0.04 4.15
CA LEU A 28 8.09 0.98 4.96
C LEU A 28 6.65 1.26 4.48
N LEU A 29 6.43 1.30 3.17
CA LEU A 29 5.10 1.43 2.59
C LEU A 29 4.19 0.25 2.97
N LEU A 30 4.71 -0.98 2.92
CA LEU A 30 3.96 -2.16 3.30
C LEU A 30 3.62 -2.16 4.80
N GLU A 31 4.59 -1.83 5.66
CA GLU A 31 4.38 -1.69 7.11
C GLU A 31 3.31 -0.64 7.43
N HIS A 32 3.37 0.51 6.77
CA HIS A 32 2.39 1.58 6.95
C HIS A 32 0.98 1.14 6.52
N LEU A 33 0.85 0.45 5.37
CA LEU A 33 -0.43 -0.09 4.90
C LEU A 33 -1.01 -1.13 5.87
N VAL A 34 -0.17 -1.98 6.47
CA VAL A 34 -0.58 -2.96 7.49
C VAL A 34 -1.09 -2.25 8.74
N GLN A 35 -0.37 -1.22 9.23
CA GLN A 35 -0.79 -0.45 10.40
C GLN A 35 -2.12 0.27 10.16
N GLU A 36 -2.28 0.90 9.01
CA GLU A 36 -3.54 1.56 8.63
C GLU A 36 -4.68 0.55 8.50
N PHE A 37 -4.44 -0.61 7.88
CA PHE A 37 -5.43 -1.68 7.81
C PHE A 37 -5.88 -2.14 9.20
N MET A 38 -4.95 -2.38 10.13
CA MET A 38 -5.28 -2.75 11.51
C MET A 38 -6.07 -1.64 12.21
N ARG A 39 -5.72 -0.37 11.98
CA ARG A 39 -6.45 0.78 12.52
C ARG A 39 -7.88 0.83 12.00
N VAL A 40 -8.10 0.68 10.70
CA VAL A 40 -9.47 0.70 10.14
C VAL A 40 -10.24 -0.58 10.46
N ALA A 41 -9.59 -1.74 10.54
CA ALA A 41 -10.21 -3.00 10.94
C ALA A 41 -10.62 -3.02 12.42
N SER A 42 -10.00 -2.17 13.27
CA SER A 42 -10.47 -1.94 14.64
C SER A 42 -11.77 -1.12 14.69
N THR A 43 -12.21 -0.57 13.56
CA THR A 43 -13.50 0.09 13.38
C THR A 43 -14.45 -0.79 12.57
N ASP A 44 -15.71 -0.40 12.43
CA ASP A 44 -16.73 -1.15 11.68
C ASP A 44 -16.51 -0.98 10.15
N ILE A 45 -15.41 -1.54 9.67
CA ILE A 45 -14.97 -1.46 8.28
C ILE A 45 -15.90 -2.27 7.38
N SER A 46 -16.23 -1.72 6.21
CA SER A 46 -16.95 -2.47 5.19
C SER A 46 -16.09 -3.60 4.61
N GLN A 47 -16.71 -4.73 4.25
CA GLN A 47 -16.01 -5.85 3.62
C GLN A 47 -15.25 -5.41 2.35
N GLU A 48 -15.83 -4.50 1.56
CA GLU A 48 -15.21 -3.95 0.35
C GLU A 48 -13.95 -3.15 0.66
N GLU A 49 -13.98 -2.30 1.67
CA GLU A 49 -12.81 -1.51 2.07
C GLU A 49 -11.69 -2.42 2.59
N GLY A 50 -12.04 -3.46 3.36
CA GLY A 50 -11.07 -4.47 3.80
C GLY A 50 -10.38 -5.17 2.63
N GLN A 51 -11.14 -5.59 1.62
CA GLN A 51 -10.60 -6.19 0.40
C GLN A 51 -9.68 -5.24 -0.37
N ASN A 52 -10.01 -3.93 -0.42
CA ASN A 52 -9.16 -2.94 -1.07
C ASN A 52 -7.81 -2.77 -0.36
N TYR A 53 -7.77 -2.80 0.98
CA TYR A 53 -6.51 -2.81 1.73
C TYR A 53 -5.70 -4.08 1.49
N GLU A 54 -6.33 -5.25 1.52
CA GLU A 54 -5.65 -6.52 1.23
C GLU A 54 -5.02 -6.52 -0.17
N TYR A 55 -5.76 -6.03 -1.17
CA TYR A 55 -5.24 -5.96 -2.53
C TYR A 55 -4.13 -4.93 -2.67
N ALA A 56 -4.23 -3.77 -2.00
CA ALA A 56 -3.15 -2.79 -1.93
C ALA A 56 -1.86 -3.38 -1.36
N MET A 57 -1.97 -4.11 -0.24
CA MET A 57 -0.83 -4.80 0.38
C MET A 57 -0.24 -5.85 -0.56
N ARG A 58 -1.05 -6.62 -1.30
CA ARG A 58 -0.55 -7.60 -2.29
C ARG A 58 0.19 -6.95 -3.46
N ILE A 59 -0.29 -5.82 -3.96
CA ILE A 59 0.39 -5.05 -5.02
C ILE A 59 1.76 -4.61 -4.52
N VAL A 60 1.81 -4.01 -3.33
CA VAL A 60 3.07 -3.54 -2.75
C VAL A 60 3.99 -4.70 -2.42
N ALA A 61 3.49 -5.82 -1.88
CA ALA A 61 4.27 -6.99 -1.46
C ALA A 61 4.70 -7.94 -2.60
N SER A 62 4.13 -7.83 -3.81
CA SER A 62 4.52 -8.69 -4.93
C SER A 62 5.89 -8.29 -5.51
N PRO A 63 6.85 -9.22 -5.66
CA PRO A 63 8.07 -8.96 -6.39
C PRO A 63 7.71 -8.63 -7.85
N VAL A 64 8.30 -7.58 -8.37
CA VAL A 64 8.13 -7.18 -9.76
C VAL A 64 8.78 -8.26 -10.64
N HIS A 65 7.99 -9.21 -11.15
CA HIS A 65 8.41 -10.05 -12.28
C HIS A 65 8.30 -9.23 -13.57
N LEU A 66 9.24 -8.31 -13.77
CA LEU A 66 9.42 -7.64 -15.05
C LEU A 66 9.91 -8.68 -16.05
N ASN A 67 9.00 -9.27 -16.81
CA ASN A 67 9.33 -10.11 -17.96
C ASN A 67 9.74 -9.19 -19.12
N ILE A 68 10.90 -8.53 -18.97
CA ILE A 68 11.48 -7.70 -20.03
C ILE A 68 12.06 -8.67 -21.06
N LYS A 69 11.30 -8.95 -22.11
CA LYS A 69 11.89 -9.55 -23.32
C LYS A 69 12.89 -8.53 -23.85
N SER A 70 14.18 -8.83 -23.74
CA SER A 70 15.22 -8.12 -24.47
C SER A 70 14.85 -8.17 -25.95
N PRO A 71 14.71 -7.05 -26.66
CA PRO A 71 14.54 -7.07 -28.10
C PRO A 71 15.82 -7.65 -28.72
N SER A 72 15.63 -8.68 -29.54
CA SER A 72 16.66 -9.33 -30.35
C SER A 72 17.15 -8.43 -31.48
#